data_AF-A0A800M744-F1
#
_entry.id   AF-A0A800M744-F1
#
_cell.length_a   1.000
_cell.length_b   1.000
_cell.length_c   1.000
_cell.angle_alpha   90.00
_cell.angle_beta   90.00
_cell.angle_gamma   90.00
#
_symmetry.space_group_name_H-M   'P 1'
#
loop_
_entity.id
_entity.type
_entity.pdbx_description
1 polymer ?
#
loop_
_entity_poly.entity_id
_entity_poly.type
_entity_poly.pdbx_seq_one_letter_code
_entity_poly.pdbx_strand_id
1 'polypeptide(L)'
;MEEAVTEGVQVQVESFYLDSHSIPEEDLYVFAYRIRLKNLSQRTVQLLRRHWIITDSNGDINEVRGDGVVGDQPVLAPDEEYEYTSG
;
A
#
# COMPACT_ATOMS: atom_id res chain seq x y z
N MET A 1 -2.85 -11.07 6.00
CA MET A 1 -2.31 -9.76 6.41
C MET A 1 -0.82 -9.94 6.46
N GLU A 2 -0.11 -9.16 5.65
CA GLU A 2 1.35 -9.18 5.55
C GLU A 2 1.92 -7.96 6.27
N GLU A 3 3.12 -8.08 6.83
CA GLU A 3 3.79 -6.94 7.46
C GLU A 3 5.31 -6.95 7.28
N ALA A 4 5.90 -5.77 7.28
CA ALA A 4 7.34 -5.57 7.29
C ALA A 4 7.71 -4.36 8.13
N VAL A 5 8.89 -4.41 8.77
CA VAL A 5 9.46 -3.28 9.53
C VAL A 5 10.84 -2.98 8.97
N THR A 6 11.09 -1.72 8.61
CA THR A 6 12.40 -1.24 8.14
C THR A 6 12.72 0.08 8.80
N GLU A 7 13.90 0.19 9.43
CA GLU A 7 14.35 1.43 10.10
C GLU A 7 13.31 2.02 11.08
N GLY A 8 12.52 1.16 11.74
CA GLY A 8 11.47 1.58 12.68
C GLY A 8 10.17 2.04 12.01
N VAL A 9 9.99 1.92 10.71
CA VAL A 9 8.69 2.12 10.04
C VAL A 9 8.06 0.76 9.77
N GLN A 10 6.90 0.50 10.37
CA GLN A 10 6.10 -0.69 10.12
C GLN A 10 5.09 -0.40 9.01
N VAL A 11 4.98 -1.34 8.08
CA VAL A 11 3.97 -1.34 7.01
C VAL A 11 3.17 -2.63 7.13
N GLN A 12 1.86 -2.54 7.31
CA GLN A 12 0.94 -3.68 7.33
C GLN A 12 0.00 -3.57 6.13
N VAL A 13 -0.26 -4.69 5.45
CA VAL A 13 -1.06 -4.74 4.23
C VAL A 13 -2.11 -5.84 4.32
N GLU A 14 -3.33 -5.49 3.92
CA GLU A 14 -4.42 -6.42 3.72
C GLU A 14 -5.03 -6.20 2.34
N SER A 15 -5.08 -7.26 1.52
CA SER A 15 -5.67 -7.24 0.18
C SER A 15 -7.04 -7.92 0.18
N PHE A 16 -7.98 -7.38 -0.60
CA PHE A 16 -9.32 -7.91 -0.76
C PHE A 16 -9.76 -7.85 -2.23
N TYR A 17 -10.33 -8.96 -2.71
CA TYR A 17 -10.92 -9.06 -4.04
C TYR A 17 -12.27 -8.32 -4.07
N LEU A 18 -12.48 -7.49 -5.08
CA LEU A 18 -13.71 -6.71 -5.27
C LEU A 18 -14.60 -7.38 -6.32
N ASP A 19 -15.41 -8.33 -5.88
CA ASP A 19 -16.33 -9.10 -6.74
C ASP A 19 -17.25 -8.21 -7.58
N SER A 20 -17.82 -7.16 -6.97
CA SER A 20 -18.72 -6.23 -7.66
C SER A 20 -18.07 -5.37 -8.75
N HIS A 21 -16.74 -5.34 -8.80
CA HIS A 21 -15.97 -4.58 -9.80
C HIS A 21 -15.18 -5.49 -10.76
N SER A 22 -15.28 -6.80 -10.59
CA SER A 22 -14.55 -7.79 -11.38
C SER A 22 -15.49 -8.45 -12.38
N ILE A 23 -14.93 -8.88 -13.52
CA ILE A 23 -15.64 -9.63 -14.56
C ILE A 23 -14.77 -10.86 -14.88
N PRO A 24 -14.85 -11.93 -14.05
CA PRO A 24 -13.97 -13.09 -14.19
C PRO A 24 -14.09 -13.81 -15.53
N GLU A 25 -15.26 -13.78 -16.16
CA GLU A 25 -15.48 -14.33 -17.51
C GLU A 25 -14.73 -13.59 -18.63
N GLU A 26 -14.25 -12.36 -18.36
CA GLU A 26 -13.44 -11.55 -19.27
C GLU A 26 -11.97 -11.43 -18.78
N ASP A 27 -11.54 -12.26 -17.82
CA ASP A 27 -10.22 -12.19 -17.18
C ASP A 27 -9.91 -10.82 -16.52
N LEU A 28 -10.93 -10.08 -16.10
CA LEU A 28 -10.81 -8.79 -15.42
C LEU A 28 -11.02 -8.94 -13.91
N TYR A 29 -9.95 -8.75 -13.14
CA TYR A 29 -9.97 -8.88 -11.69
C TYR A 29 -9.57 -7.56 -11.02
N VAL A 30 -10.42 -7.07 -10.11
CA VAL A 30 -10.17 -5.87 -9.35
C VAL A 30 -9.90 -6.25 -7.89
N PHE A 31 -8.80 -5.74 -7.36
CA PHE A 31 -8.42 -5.88 -5.96
C PHE A 31 -8.30 -4.51 -5.34
N ALA A 32 -8.66 -4.40 -4.07
CA ALA A 32 -8.28 -3.27 -3.26
C ALA A 32 -7.37 -3.75 -2.12
N TYR A 33 -6.64 -2.81 -1.55
CA TYR A 33 -5.72 -3.05 -0.46
C TYR A 33 -5.84 -1.94 0.57
N ARG A 34 -5.72 -2.32 1.84
CA ARG A 34 -5.60 -1.43 2.99
C ARG A 34 -4.18 -1.50 3.52
N ILE A 35 -3.55 -0.34 3.66
CA ILE A 35 -2.18 -0.21 4.16
C ILE A 35 -2.19 0.64 5.42
N ARG A 36 -1.56 0.12 6.48
CA ARG A 36 -1.28 0.85 7.71
C ARG A 36 0.21 1.08 7.83
N LEU A 37 0.58 2.34 8.01
CA LEU A 37 1.94 2.80 8.28
C LEU A 37 2.01 3.17 9.75
N LYS A 38 2.99 2.65 10.49
CA LYS A 38 3.23 3.02 11.89
C LYS A 38 4.68 3.37 12.12
N ASN A 39 4.92 4.52 12.75
CA ASN A 39 6.25 4.95 13.11
C ASN A 39 6.62 4.41 14.50
N LEU A 40 7.41 3.35 14.54
CA LEU A 40 7.99 2.75 15.76
C LEU A 40 9.35 3.35 16.11
N SER A 41 9.82 4.35 15.36
CA SER A 41 11.09 5.04 15.63
C SER A 41 10.90 6.21 16.60
N GLN A 42 12.02 6.68 17.16
CA GLN A 42 12.04 7.84 18.07
C GLN A 42 12.13 9.19 17.34
N ARG A 43 11.98 9.21 16.01
CA ARG A 43 12.06 10.42 15.18
C ARG A 43 10.80 10.57 14.37
N THR A 44 10.38 11.79 14.10
CA THR A 44 9.33 12.05 13.11
C THR A 44 9.80 11.61 11.72
N VAL A 45 8.93 10.90 10.99
CA VAL A 45 9.17 10.47 9.61
C VAL A 45 8.11 11.06 8.69
N GLN A 46 8.39 11.10 7.39
CA GLN A 46 7.41 11.52 6.38
C GLN A 46 7.43 10.57 5.19
N LEU A 47 6.26 10.13 4.75
CA LEU A 47 6.12 9.43 3.48
C LEU A 47 6.19 10.46 2.35
N LEU A 48 7.20 10.34 1.50
CA LEU A 48 7.39 11.25 0.37
C LEU A 48 6.88 10.67 -0.94
N ARG A 49 7.14 9.39 -1.19
CA ARG A 49 6.92 8.76 -2.50
C ARG A 49 6.69 7.27 -2.34
N ARG A 50 6.00 6.68 -3.32
CA ARG A 50 5.71 5.26 -3.42
C ARG A 50 6.23 4.69 -4.73
N HIS A 51 6.58 3.42 -4.70
CA HIS A 51 6.92 2.61 -5.87
C HIS A 51 6.31 1.23 -5.69
N TRP A 52 5.37 0.90 -6.58
CA TRP A 52 4.73 -0.41 -6.66
C TRP A 52 5.35 -1.20 -7.79
N ILE A 53 5.55 -2.48 -7.53
CA ILE A 53 5.86 -3.51 -8.52
C ILE A 53 4.73 -4.52 -8.39
N ILE A 54 3.88 -4.59 -9.41
CA ILE A 54 2.69 -5.44 -9.44
C ILE A 54 2.97 -6.52 -10.48
N THR A 55 2.99 -7.77 -10.06
CA THR A 55 3.17 -8.92 -10.95
C THR A 55 1.86 -9.67 -11.06
N ASP A 56 1.39 -9.87 -12.28
CA ASP A 56 0.20 -10.68 -12.52
C ASP A 56 0.51 -12.18 -12.55
N SER A 57 -0.52 -13.02 -12.74
CA SER A 57 -0.38 -14.47 -12.80
C SER A 57 0.38 -14.99 -14.02
N ASN A 58 0.50 -14.19 -15.08
CA ASN A 58 1.27 -14.52 -16.28
C ASN A 58 2.75 -14.13 -16.13
N GLY A 59 3.09 -13.40 -15.07
CA GLY A 59 4.44 -12.91 -14.79
C GLY A 59 4.71 -11.54 -15.39
N ASP A 60 3.71 -10.87 -15.96
CA ASP A 60 3.85 -9.50 -16.46
C ASP A 60 3.98 -8.53 -15.29
N ILE A 61 4.89 -7.57 -15.43
CA ILE A 61 5.24 -6.61 -14.38
C ILE A 61 4.74 -5.22 -14.75
N ASN A 62 3.94 -4.65 -13.88
CA ASN A 62 3.50 -3.26 -13.93
C ASN A 62 4.14 -2.46 -12.79
N GLU A 63 4.83 -1.38 -13.13
CA GLU A 63 5.42 -0.48 -12.15
C GLU A 63 4.60 0.81 -12.03
N VAL A 64 4.25 1.19 -10.80
CA VAL A 64 3.58 2.46 -10.53
C VAL A 64 4.44 3.28 -9.57
N ARG A 65 4.79 4.50 -9.97
CA ARG A 65 5.57 5.43 -9.16
C ARG A 65 4.80 6.73 -8.99
N GLY A 66 4.93 7.36 -7.82
CA GLY A 66 4.30 8.65 -7.59
C GLY A 66 4.61 9.22 -6.22
N ASP A 67 4.29 10.50 -6.06
CA ASP A 67 4.43 11.19 -4.78
C ASP A 67 3.29 10.83 -3.83
N GLY A 68 3.64 10.69 -2.55
CA GLY A 68 2.68 10.42 -1.51
C GLY A 68 1.96 9.08 -1.64
N VAL A 69 0.80 8.99 -1.01
CA VAL A 69 -0.20 7.91 -1.09
C VAL A 69 -1.58 8.56 -1.09
N VAL A 70 -2.49 8.13 -1.97
CA VAL A 70 -3.87 8.67 -2.08
C VAL A 70 -4.01 10.21 -2.14
N GLY A 71 -2.94 10.92 -2.56
CA GLY A 71 -2.89 12.38 -2.62
C GLY A 71 -2.18 13.05 -1.43
N ASP A 72 -1.78 12.29 -0.42
CA ASP A 72 -1.19 12.76 0.83
C ASP A 72 0.28 12.37 0.99
N GLN A 73 1.05 13.17 1.72
CA GLN A 73 2.42 12.87 2.18
C GLN A 73 2.46 12.90 3.72
N PRO A 74 1.92 11.86 4.39
CA PRO A 74 1.73 11.88 5.83
C PRO A 74 3.05 12.02 6.58
N VAL A 75 3.04 12.88 7.60
CA VAL A 75 4.11 13.04 8.59
C VAL A 75 3.67 12.30 9.85
N LEU A 76 4.50 11.38 10.33
CA LEU A 76 4.22 10.54 11.49
C LEU A 76 5.21 10.84 12.60
N ALA A 77 4.74 11.37 13.73
CA ALA A 77 5.52 11.43 14.97
C ALA A 77 5.77 10.01 15.53
N PRO A 78 6.65 9.85 16.53
CA PRO A 78 6.81 8.56 17.22
C PRO A 78 5.45 8.02 17.69
N ASP A 79 5.23 6.72 17.48
CA ASP A 79 4.01 5.95 17.76
C ASP A 79 2.75 6.32 16.96
N GLU A 80 2.82 7.32 16.06
CA GLU A 80 1.70 7.64 15.18
C GLU A 80 1.54 6.63 14.04
N GLU A 81 0.30 6.50 13.59
CA GLU A 81 -0.09 5.65 12.47
C GLU A 81 -0.93 6.42 11.44
N TYR A 82 -0.83 5.99 10.18
CA TYR A 82 -1.65 6.46 9.06
C TYR A 82 -2.13 5.27 8.26
N GLU A 83 -3.42 5.26 7.93
CA GLU A 83 -4.06 4.18 7.19
C GLU A 83 -4.72 4.73 5.93
N TYR A 84 -4.58 4.00 4.82
CA TYR A 84 -5.27 4.32 3.57
C TYR A 84 -5.70 3.07 2.83
N THR A 85 -6.70 3.22 1.96
CA THR A 85 -7.20 2.16 1.07
C THR A 85 -7.12 2.64 -0.38
N SER A 86 -6.73 1.75 -1.29
CA SER A 86 -6.67 2.00 -2.73
C SER A 86 -6.90 0.70 -3.49
N GLY A 87 -7.14 0.76 -4.79
CA GLY A 87 -7.25 -0.38 -5.70
C GLY A 87 -6.76 0.00 -7.09
#